data_AF-A0A9D1YAB5-F1
#
_entry.id   AF-A0A9D1YAB5-F1
#
_cell.length_a   1.000
_cell.length_b   1.000
_cell.length_c   1.000
_cell.angle_alpha   90.00
_cell.angle_beta   90.00
_cell.angle_gamma   90.00
#
_symmetry.space_group_name_H-M   'P 1'
#
loop_
_entity.id
_entity.type
_entity.pdbx_description
1 polymer ?
#
loop_
_entity_poly.entity_id
_entity_poly.type
_entity_poly.pdbx_seq_one_letter_code
_entity_poly.pdbx_strand_id
1 'polypeptide(L)'
;MISLHVSAVCHVRDGYTGKPLEASKLLCTLDGLPCRPVGKPGGCLVLVNLSGGAHRLSLRCPGFQEEWVELVIGRETQEVDITMKPGENYPFQQTVTRLELTVTRDGAPASGEVLWLAVSGSNPLKLAQTKVEKGEQELRLYCKGPEAAVGMGAYLLSDGAKSEIVGLRSLEEEMGTLTAPLTQPHSRGKLLLPAQRYHTGEDGCVSAVFPSACTVEVYVEGAGLAASLTLEEGDNQETIQL
;
A
#
# COMPACT_ATOMS: atom_id res chain seq x y z
N MET A 1 19.70 -32.99 -2.56
CA MET A 1 19.02 -31.93 -3.33
C MET A 1 18.47 -30.95 -2.31
N ILE A 2 18.97 -29.73 -2.23
CA ILE A 2 18.42 -28.71 -1.32
C ILE A 2 17.19 -28.14 -2.01
N SER A 3 15.99 -28.38 -1.48
CA SER A 3 14.78 -27.73 -2.00
C SER A 3 14.78 -26.28 -1.53
N LEU A 4 14.95 -25.34 -2.45
CA LEU A 4 14.79 -23.92 -2.17
C LEU A 4 13.29 -23.62 -2.15
N HIS A 5 12.73 -23.35 -0.97
CA HIS A 5 11.34 -22.90 -0.84
C HIS A 5 11.30 -21.37 -0.84
N VAL A 6 10.47 -20.80 -1.71
CA VAL A 6 10.21 -19.37 -1.71
C VAL A 6 9.18 -19.09 -0.61
N SER A 7 9.59 -18.36 0.42
CA SER A 7 8.74 -18.03 1.56
C SER A 7 7.93 -16.77 1.29
N ALA A 8 8.57 -15.74 0.72
CA ALA A 8 7.90 -14.50 0.37
C ALA A 8 8.51 -13.83 -0.86
N VAL A 9 7.66 -13.15 -1.63
CA VAL A 9 8.02 -12.28 -2.75
C VAL A 9 7.50 -10.89 -2.43
N CYS A 10 8.42 -9.93 -2.32
CA CYS A 10 8.09 -8.54 -2.03
C CYS A 10 8.33 -7.68 -3.27
N HIS A 11 7.30 -6.96 -3.72
CA HIS A 11 7.39 -5.98 -4.79
C HIS A 11 7.59 -4.60 -4.19
N VAL A 12 8.82 -4.08 -4.26
CA VAL A 12 9.18 -2.80 -3.65
C VAL A 12 9.16 -1.69 -4.70
N ARG A 13 8.40 -0.64 -4.41
CA ARG A 13 8.22 0.52 -5.29
C ARG A 13 8.43 1.81 -4.54
N ASP A 14 8.74 2.85 -5.28
CA ASP A 14 8.66 4.23 -4.83
C ASP A 14 7.18 4.63 -4.75
N GLY A 15 6.71 4.96 -3.56
CA GLY A 15 5.31 5.36 -3.32
C GLY A 15 4.93 6.66 -4.02
N TYR A 16 5.89 7.52 -4.36
CA TYR A 16 5.60 8.79 -5.05
C TYR A 16 5.56 8.64 -6.57
N THR A 17 6.49 7.88 -7.16
CA THR A 17 6.56 7.72 -8.62
C THR A 17 5.91 6.45 -9.15
N GLY A 18 5.59 5.49 -8.28
CA GLY A 18 5.13 4.14 -8.63
C GLY A 18 6.20 3.25 -9.28
N LYS A 19 7.42 3.77 -9.47
CA LYS A 19 8.51 3.03 -10.13
C LYS A 19 9.08 1.96 -9.20
N PRO A 20 9.48 0.80 -9.72
CA PRO A 20 10.15 -0.21 -8.92
C PRO A 20 11.48 0.29 -8.34
N LEU A 21 11.79 -0.14 -7.11
CA LEU A 21 13.06 0.12 -6.46
C LEU A 21 13.95 -1.11 -6.55
N GLU A 22 15.06 -0.98 -7.28
CA GLU A 22 16.02 -2.07 -7.45
C GLU A 22 16.59 -2.55 -6.11
N ALA A 23 16.68 -3.88 -5.96
CA ALA A 23 17.13 -4.54 -4.74
C ALA A 23 18.50 -4.05 -4.24
N SER A 24 19.40 -3.66 -5.14
CA SER A 24 20.73 -3.16 -4.82
C SER A 24 20.74 -1.83 -4.05
N LYS A 25 19.63 -1.10 -4.04
CA LYS A 25 19.47 0.16 -3.29
C LYS A 25 18.92 -0.04 -1.88
N LEU A 26 18.44 -1.24 -1.55
CA LEU A 26 17.70 -1.53 -0.33
C LEU A 26 18.61 -2.21 0.70
N LEU A 27 18.67 -1.63 1.90
CA LEU A 27 19.19 -2.31 3.08
C LEU A 27 18.02 -3.01 3.77
N CYS A 28 18.13 -4.33 3.90
CA CYS A 28 17.07 -5.16 4.47
C CYS A 28 17.51 -5.73 5.83
N THR A 29 16.60 -5.72 6.79
CA THR A 29 16.72 -6.51 8.01
C THR A 29 15.48 -7.40 8.17
N LEU A 30 15.69 -8.63 8.63
CA LEU A 30 14.63 -9.54 9.01
C LEU A 30 14.74 -9.79 10.51
N ASP A 31 13.68 -9.49 11.26
CA ASP A 31 13.63 -9.59 12.72
C ASP A 31 14.79 -8.84 13.40
N GLY A 32 15.13 -7.67 12.84
CA GLY A 32 16.23 -6.83 13.31
C GLY A 32 17.63 -7.26 12.87
N LEU A 33 17.77 -8.44 12.24
CA LEU A 33 19.06 -8.94 11.75
C LEU A 33 19.26 -8.59 10.26
N PRO A 34 20.45 -8.12 9.84
CA PRO A 34 20.73 -7.89 8.43
C PRO A 34 20.48 -9.12 7.57
N CYS A 35 19.73 -8.96 6.49
CA CYS A 35 19.46 -10.03 5.53
C CYS A 35 19.74 -9.58 4.09
N ARG A 36 19.93 -10.53 3.19
CA ARG A 36 20.11 -10.26 1.75
C ARG A 36 19.11 -11.11 0.96
N PRO A 37 17.89 -10.59 0.71
CA PRO A 37 16.95 -11.24 -0.17
C PRO A 37 17.53 -11.39 -1.59
N VAL A 38 17.04 -12.37 -2.35
CA VAL A 38 17.42 -12.51 -3.75
C VAL A 38 16.71 -11.45 -4.56
N GLY A 39 17.46 -10.49 -5.10
CA GLY A 39 16.94 -9.45 -5.98
C GLY A 39 16.58 -9.99 -7.37
N LYS A 40 15.42 -9.58 -7.89
CA LYS A 40 14.97 -9.81 -9.26
C LYS A 40 14.62 -8.48 -9.93
N PRO A 41 14.69 -8.39 -11.28
CA PRO A 41 14.33 -7.17 -12.00
C PRO A 41 12.93 -6.67 -11.63
N GLY A 42 12.73 -5.36 -11.72
CA GLY A 42 11.42 -4.75 -11.43
C GLY A 42 11.13 -4.65 -9.94
N GLY A 43 12.17 -4.46 -9.11
CA GLY A 43 12.05 -4.20 -7.68
C GLY A 43 11.54 -5.36 -6.84
N CYS A 44 11.75 -6.60 -7.30
CA CYS A 44 11.31 -7.80 -6.61
C CYS A 44 12.40 -8.32 -5.66
N LEU A 45 12.03 -8.55 -4.40
CA LEU A 45 12.86 -9.18 -3.37
C LEU A 45 12.28 -10.54 -3.02
N VAL A 46 13.10 -11.59 -3.10
CA VAL A 46 12.66 -12.96 -2.79
C VAL A 46 13.33 -13.43 -1.50
N LEU A 47 12.51 -13.72 -0.48
CA LEU A 47 12.94 -14.36 0.76
C LEU A 47 12.70 -15.87 0.66
N VAL A 48 13.69 -16.64 1.07
CA VAL A 48 13.70 -18.10 0.90
C VAL A 48 13.96 -18.79 2.22
N ASN A 49 13.33 -19.94 2.42
CA ASN A 49 13.52 -20.83 3.57
C ASN A 49 13.37 -20.14 4.93
N LEU A 50 12.45 -19.18 5.05
CA LEU A 50 12.07 -18.63 6.35
C LEU A 50 11.37 -19.70 7.18
N SER A 51 11.55 -19.65 8.50
CA SER A 51 10.76 -20.45 9.42
C SER A 51 9.28 -20.10 9.31
N GLY A 52 8.39 -21.07 9.61
CA GLY A 52 6.97 -20.76 9.72
C GLY A 52 6.70 -19.85 10.91
N GLY A 53 5.84 -18.85 10.74
CA GLY A 53 5.50 -17.87 11.79
C GLY A 53 5.55 -16.42 11.32
N ALA A 54 5.43 -15.50 12.28
CA ALA A 54 5.49 -14.06 12.03
C ALA A 54 6.96 -13.61 11.93
N HIS A 55 7.24 -12.80 10.92
CA HIS A 55 8.54 -12.19 10.67
C HIS A 55 8.37 -10.73 10.28
N ARG A 56 9.25 -9.85 10.74
CA ARG A 56 9.25 -8.44 10.35
C ARG A 56 10.40 -8.16 9.37
N LEU A 57 10.04 -7.77 8.15
CA LEU A 57 10.99 -7.28 7.15
C LEU A 57 11.02 -5.75 7.21
N SER A 58 12.17 -5.16 7.52
CA SER A 58 12.40 -3.72 7.45
C SER A 58 13.32 -3.36 6.29
N LEU A 59 13.04 -2.22 5.67
CA LEU A 59 13.67 -1.72 4.46
C LEU A 59 14.12 -0.29 4.67
N ARG A 60 15.38 -0.01 4.33
CA ARG A 60 15.95 1.34 4.31
C ARG A 60 16.55 1.64 2.95
N CYS A 61 16.28 2.83 2.44
CA CYS A 61 16.86 3.36 1.21
C CYS A 61 17.15 4.85 1.41
N PRO A 62 18.34 5.37 1.01
CA PRO A 62 18.60 6.79 1.06
C PRO A 62 17.52 7.60 0.32
N GLY A 63 17.07 8.69 0.94
CA GLY A 63 15.99 9.55 0.42
C GLY A 63 14.57 9.05 0.72
N PHE A 64 14.41 7.89 1.36
CA PHE A 64 13.11 7.37 1.77
C PHE A 64 13.01 7.27 3.29
N GLN A 65 11.77 7.28 3.80
CA GLN A 65 11.47 6.88 5.17
C GLN A 65 11.77 5.38 5.34
N GLU A 66 12.11 4.96 6.55
CA GLU A 66 12.22 3.54 6.88
C GLU A 66 10.85 2.88 6.79
N GLU A 67 10.77 1.72 6.16
CA GLU A 67 9.53 0.99 5.96
C GLU A 67 9.63 -0.41 6.57
N TRP A 68 8.52 -0.96 7.04
CA TRP A 68 8.47 -2.35 7.47
C TRP A 68 7.13 -3.03 7.19
N VAL A 69 7.19 -4.34 6.98
CA VAL A 69 6.01 -5.19 6.78
C VAL A 69 6.09 -6.41 7.70
N GLU A 70 4.92 -6.86 8.16
CA GLU A 70 4.78 -8.16 8.80
C GLU A 70 4.54 -9.21 7.71
N LEU A 71 5.30 -10.29 7.78
CA LEU A 71 5.16 -11.47 6.96
C LEU A 71 4.67 -12.61 7.87
N VAL A 72 3.67 -13.36 7.41
CA VAL A 72 3.16 -14.53 8.14
C VAL A 72 3.43 -15.74 7.27
N ILE A 73 4.58 -16.36 7.51
CA ILE A 73 5.10 -17.43 6.67
C ILE A 73 4.36 -18.74 6.99
N GLY A 74 3.59 -19.18 5.99
CA GLY A 74 2.87 -20.45 5.98
C GLY A 74 3.52 -21.49 5.07
N ARG A 75 2.67 -22.31 4.43
CA ARG A 75 3.11 -23.30 3.43
C ARG A 75 3.21 -22.73 2.02
N GLU A 76 2.46 -21.67 1.75
CA GLU A 76 2.38 -21.02 0.45
C GLU A 76 3.30 -19.80 0.42
N THR A 77 3.76 -19.44 -0.78
CA THR A 77 4.52 -18.21 -1.00
C THR A 77 3.63 -17.01 -0.70
N GLN A 78 4.07 -16.14 0.20
CA GLN A 78 3.39 -14.87 0.44
C GLN A 78 3.85 -13.82 -0.58
N GLU A 79 2.91 -13.15 -1.26
CA GLU A 79 3.19 -12.00 -2.12
C GLU A 79 2.81 -10.71 -1.38
N VAL A 80 3.71 -9.72 -1.36
CA VAL A 80 3.49 -8.45 -0.65
C VAL A 80 3.97 -7.28 -1.50
N ASP A 81 3.11 -6.28 -1.70
CA ASP A 81 3.51 -5.00 -2.26
C ASP A 81 3.97 -4.05 -1.15
N ILE A 82 5.12 -3.41 -1.36
CA ILE A 82 5.74 -2.49 -0.42
C ILE A 82 6.01 -1.17 -1.13
N THR A 83 5.41 -0.09 -0.64
CA THR A 83 5.74 1.27 -1.10
C THR A 83 6.71 1.92 -0.12
N MET A 84 7.85 2.39 -0.61
CA MET A 84 8.78 3.22 0.15
C MET A 84 8.32 4.68 0.07
N LYS A 85 8.29 5.38 1.19
CA LYS A 85 7.72 6.73 1.28
C LYS A 85 8.84 7.76 1.13
N PRO A 86 8.63 8.86 0.39
CA PRO A 86 9.62 9.93 0.33
C PRO A 86 10.00 10.43 1.73
N GLY A 87 11.30 10.46 2.02
CA GLY A 87 11.86 11.07 3.23
C GLY A 87 12.28 12.52 2.98
N GLU A 88 12.90 13.13 3.99
CA GLU A 88 13.39 14.52 3.93
C GLU A 88 14.33 14.77 2.74
N ASN A 89 15.20 13.81 2.44
CA ASN A 89 16.20 13.90 1.37
C ASN A 89 15.74 13.34 0.02
N TYR A 90 14.43 13.14 -0.18
CA TYR A 90 13.91 12.66 -1.45
C TYR A 90 14.10 13.73 -2.56
N PRO A 91 14.65 13.38 -3.74
CA PRO A 91 14.99 14.34 -4.79
C PRO A 91 13.77 14.70 -5.67
N PHE A 92 12.81 15.43 -5.11
CA PHE A 92 11.64 15.90 -5.85
C PHE A 92 12.06 16.76 -7.05
N GLN A 93 11.48 16.50 -8.21
CA GLN A 93 11.76 17.22 -9.47
C GLN A 93 10.81 18.41 -9.70
N GLN A 94 9.79 18.54 -8.86
CA GLN A 94 8.71 19.52 -8.98
C GLN A 94 8.17 19.85 -7.59
N THR A 95 7.39 20.92 -7.49
CA THR A 95 6.61 21.21 -6.29
C THR A 95 5.69 20.05 -5.97
N VAL A 96 5.55 19.73 -4.69
CA VAL A 96 4.72 18.64 -4.19
C VAL A 96 3.70 19.15 -3.20
N THR A 97 2.64 18.37 -3.01
CA THR A 97 1.68 18.55 -1.91
C THR A 97 2.09 17.66 -0.76
N ARG A 98 2.30 18.22 0.43
CA ARG A 98 2.69 17.50 1.64
C ARG A 98 1.52 17.44 2.61
N LEU A 99 1.40 16.31 3.27
CA LEU A 99 0.49 16.10 4.39
C LEU A 99 1.30 15.67 5.60
N GLU A 100 1.23 16.47 6.66
CA GLU A 100 1.54 16.03 8.02
C GLU A 100 0.22 15.71 8.73
N LEU A 101 -0.01 14.43 8.95
CA LEU A 101 -1.23 13.92 9.57
C LEU A 101 -0.92 13.52 11.01
N THR A 102 -1.57 14.17 11.98
CA THR A 102 -1.57 13.73 13.38
C THR A 102 -2.78 12.84 13.62
N VAL A 103 -2.55 11.64 14.16
CA VAL A 103 -3.59 10.68 14.48
C VAL A 103 -3.68 10.52 15.99
N THR A 104 -4.88 10.71 16.55
CA THR A 104 -5.13 10.60 17.99
C THR A 104 -6.17 9.53 18.31
N ARG A 105 -6.05 8.89 19.47
CA ARG A 105 -7.03 7.97 20.07
C ARG A 105 -7.28 8.42 21.50
N ASP A 106 -8.54 8.68 21.85
CA ASP A 106 -8.96 9.20 23.15
C ASP A 106 -8.17 10.45 23.62
N GLY A 107 -7.81 11.34 22.66
CA GLY A 107 -7.03 12.55 22.93
C GLY A 107 -5.52 12.35 23.13
N ALA A 108 -5.00 11.13 22.98
CA ALA A 108 -3.57 10.83 23.01
C ALA A 108 -3.04 10.44 21.61
N PRO A 109 -1.73 10.59 21.33
CA PRO A 109 -1.13 10.10 20.09
C PRO A 109 -1.41 8.63 19.85
N ALA A 110 -1.94 8.30 18.67
CA ALA A 110 -2.21 6.93 18.27
C ALA A 110 -0.94 6.31 17.68
N SER A 111 0.03 5.98 18.53
CA SER A 111 1.36 5.47 18.15
C SER A 111 1.34 4.04 17.61
N GLY A 112 2.09 3.78 16.53
CA GLY A 112 2.24 2.45 15.93
C GLY A 112 1.01 1.91 15.19
N GLU A 113 -0.01 2.75 15.01
CA GLU A 113 -1.22 2.41 14.26
C GLU A 113 -0.92 2.28 12.77
N VAL A 114 -1.60 1.34 12.12
CA VAL A 114 -1.53 1.14 10.68
C VAL A 114 -2.72 1.82 10.03
N LEU A 115 -2.44 2.72 9.09
CA LEU A 115 -3.46 3.39 8.30
C LEU A 115 -3.12 3.32 6.81
N TRP A 116 -4.13 3.50 5.99
CA TRP A 116 -4.04 3.53 4.54
C TRP A 116 -4.48 4.90 4.05
N LEU A 117 -3.63 5.54 3.26
CA LEU A 117 -3.96 6.77 2.54
C LEU A 117 -4.29 6.39 1.11
N ALA A 118 -5.53 6.64 0.69
CA ALA A 118 -6.00 6.34 -0.65
C ALA A 118 -6.38 7.60 -1.41
N VAL A 119 -5.87 7.75 -2.63
CA VAL A 119 -5.99 9.00 -3.39
C VAL A 119 -6.92 8.81 -4.57
N SER A 120 -7.80 9.79 -4.79
CA SER A 120 -8.57 9.86 -6.03
C SER A 120 -7.66 10.21 -7.21
N GLY A 121 -7.32 9.21 -8.02
CA GLY A 121 -6.53 9.39 -9.24
C GLY A 121 -7.33 10.04 -10.38
N SER A 122 -6.62 10.61 -11.35
CA SER A 122 -7.20 11.19 -12.58
C SER A 122 -7.86 10.15 -13.49
N ASN A 123 -7.45 8.89 -13.38
CA ASN A 123 -7.95 7.73 -14.12
C ASN A 123 -8.66 6.78 -13.15
N PRO A 124 -9.97 6.98 -12.89
CA PRO A 124 -10.69 6.14 -11.95
C PRO A 124 -10.77 4.69 -12.44
N LEU A 125 -10.48 3.77 -11.51
CA LEU A 125 -10.74 2.35 -11.64
C LEU A 125 -12.03 2.03 -10.87
N LYS A 126 -12.97 1.33 -11.51
CA LYS A 126 -14.31 1.07 -10.96
C LYS A 126 -14.74 -0.38 -11.11
N LEU A 127 -15.48 -0.89 -10.13
CA LEU A 127 -16.15 -2.17 -10.28
C LEU A 127 -17.23 -2.10 -11.37
N ALA A 128 -17.07 -2.90 -12.42
CA ALA A 128 -17.95 -2.90 -13.60
C ALA A 128 -19.05 -3.97 -13.54
N GLN A 129 -18.89 -5.00 -12.70
CA GLN A 129 -19.91 -6.01 -12.48
C GLN A 129 -21.05 -5.53 -11.57
N THR A 130 -22.27 -6.05 -11.79
CA THR A 130 -23.48 -5.67 -11.04
C THR A 130 -23.34 -5.90 -9.55
N LYS A 131 -22.80 -7.07 -9.18
CA LYS A 131 -22.56 -7.52 -7.82
C LYS A 131 -21.34 -8.43 -7.82
N VAL A 132 -20.59 -8.38 -6.75
CA VAL A 132 -19.50 -9.31 -6.42
C VAL A 132 -19.80 -9.82 -5.01
N GLU A 133 -19.67 -11.12 -4.80
CA GLU A 133 -19.90 -11.72 -3.50
C GLU A 133 -18.61 -11.74 -2.67
N LYS A 134 -18.79 -11.85 -1.35
CA LYS A 134 -17.69 -12.15 -0.44
C LYS A 134 -17.00 -13.44 -0.88
N GLY A 135 -15.66 -13.45 -0.86
CA GLY A 135 -14.85 -14.60 -1.23
C GLY A 135 -14.52 -14.69 -2.73
N GLU A 136 -15.02 -13.76 -3.56
CA GLU A 136 -14.55 -13.65 -4.94
C GLU A 136 -13.13 -13.04 -4.98
N GLN A 137 -12.33 -13.49 -5.92
CA GLN A 137 -10.94 -13.04 -6.13
C GLN A 137 -10.72 -12.48 -7.55
N GLU A 138 -11.75 -12.50 -8.38
CA GLU A 138 -11.72 -11.93 -9.73
C GLU A 138 -12.79 -10.84 -9.82
N LEU A 139 -12.41 -9.68 -10.33
CA LEU A 139 -13.27 -8.52 -10.46
C LEU A 139 -13.29 -8.06 -11.91
N ARG A 140 -14.47 -7.82 -12.47
CA ARG A 140 -14.57 -7.03 -13.70
C ARG A 140 -14.42 -5.55 -13.37
N LEU A 141 -13.39 -4.92 -13.92
CA LEU A 141 -13.00 -3.55 -13.65
C LEU A 141 -13.11 -2.69 -14.91
N TYR A 142 -13.68 -1.51 -14.75
CA TYR A 142 -13.62 -0.45 -15.75
C TYR A 142 -12.49 0.50 -15.39
N CYS A 143 -11.52 0.69 -16.29
CA CYS A 143 -10.51 1.73 -16.17
C CYS A 143 -10.78 2.86 -17.16
N LYS A 144 -10.73 4.11 -16.70
CA LYS A 144 -10.70 5.26 -17.60
C LYS A 144 -9.26 5.47 -18.08
N GLY A 145 -8.99 5.15 -19.35
CA GLY A 145 -7.65 5.27 -19.95
C GLY A 145 -7.02 3.91 -20.24
N PRO A 146 -5.73 3.85 -20.60
CA PRO A 146 -5.06 2.61 -20.95
C PRO A 146 -4.85 1.71 -19.72
N GLU A 147 -5.22 0.42 -19.82
CA GLU A 147 -5.03 -0.58 -18.77
C GLU A 147 -3.57 -0.67 -18.28
N ALA A 148 -2.61 -0.51 -19.19
CA ALA A 148 -1.18 -0.52 -18.87
C ALA A 148 -0.73 0.60 -17.92
N ALA A 149 -1.56 1.64 -17.70
CA ALA A 149 -1.30 2.69 -16.73
C ALA A 149 -1.87 2.39 -15.33
N VAL A 150 -2.64 1.31 -15.17
CA VAL A 150 -3.16 0.88 -13.87
C VAL A 150 -2.01 0.23 -13.09
N GLY A 151 -1.71 0.78 -11.91
CA GLY A 151 -0.72 0.20 -11.00
C GLY A 151 -1.23 -1.11 -10.39
N MET A 152 -0.37 -2.09 -10.24
CA MET A 152 -0.68 -3.26 -9.38
C MET A 152 -0.32 -2.92 -7.94
N GLY A 153 -0.96 -3.62 -7.00
CA GLY A 153 -0.75 -3.45 -5.56
C GLY A 153 -2.02 -3.06 -4.83
N ALA A 154 -1.90 -2.35 -3.72
CA ALA A 154 -3.01 -2.08 -2.83
C ALA A 154 -3.95 -0.98 -3.33
N TYR A 155 -5.25 -1.23 -3.17
CA TYR A 155 -6.34 -0.33 -3.47
C TYR A 155 -7.34 -0.32 -2.33
N LEU A 156 -7.89 0.86 -2.01
CA LEU A 156 -9.10 0.98 -1.22
C LEU A 156 -10.30 0.81 -2.14
N LEU A 157 -11.07 -0.26 -1.93
CA LEU A 157 -12.39 -0.41 -2.53
C LEU A 157 -13.39 0.41 -1.70
N SER A 158 -13.66 1.64 -2.15
CA SER A 158 -14.47 2.61 -1.41
C SER A 158 -15.96 2.30 -1.53
N ASP A 159 -16.54 1.79 -0.44
CA ASP A 159 -17.95 1.37 -0.31
C ASP A 159 -18.53 1.68 1.08
N GLY A 160 -18.20 2.85 1.63
CA GLY A 160 -18.66 3.30 2.95
C GLY A 160 -18.29 2.30 4.04
N ALA A 161 -19.27 1.83 4.81
CA ALA A 161 -19.06 0.86 5.90
C ALA A 161 -18.53 -0.51 5.43
N LYS A 162 -18.60 -0.82 4.13
CA LYS A 162 -18.03 -2.05 3.57
C LYS A 162 -16.64 -1.87 2.98
N SER A 163 -16.07 -0.67 3.06
CA SER A 163 -14.78 -0.39 2.43
C SER A 163 -13.71 -1.32 2.97
N GLU A 164 -12.87 -1.82 2.06
CA GLU A 164 -11.77 -2.73 2.40
C GLU A 164 -10.57 -2.46 1.51
N ILE A 165 -9.38 -2.83 2.02
CA ILE A 165 -8.15 -2.82 1.22
C ILE A 165 -8.07 -4.13 0.46
N VAL A 166 -7.90 -4.02 -0.85
CA VAL A 166 -7.71 -5.16 -1.76
C VAL A 166 -6.38 -5.02 -2.48
N GLY A 167 -5.69 -6.12 -2.76
CA GLY A 167 -4.50 -6.11 -3.59
C GLY A 167 -4.84 -6.52 -5.02
N LEU A 168 -4.61 -5.66 -6.01
CA LEU A 168 -4.76 -5.98 -7.43
C LEU A 168 -3.45 -6.59 -7.95
N ARG A 169 -3.49 -7.87 -8.32
CA ARG A 169 -2.35 -8.65 -8.83
C ARG A 169 -2.14 -8.46 -10.33
N SER A 170 -3.21 -8.51 -11.10
CA SER A 170 -3.20 -8.39 -12.56
C SER A 170 -4.47 -7.71 -13.05
N LEU A 171 -4.41 -7.14 -14.25
CA LEU A 171 -5.55 -6.63 -15.00
C LEU A 171 -5.34 -6.95 -16.49
N GLU A 172 -6.22 -7.76 -17.05
CA GLU A 172 -6.20 -8.16 -18.47
C GLU A 172 -7.63 -8.13 -19.01
N GLU A 173 -7.88 -7.36 -20.08
CA GLU A 173 -9.19 -7.30 -20.75
C GLU A 173 -10.35 -7.02 -19.77
N GLU A 174 -10.22 -5.98 -18.95
CA GLU A 174 -11.13 -5.62 -17.86
C GLU A 174 -11.20 -6.63 -16.69
N MET A 175 -10.50 -7.76 -16.72
CA MET A 175 -10.51 -8.74 -15.63
C MET A 175 -9.34 -8.52 -14.68
N GLY A 176 -9.65 -8.06 -13.47
CA GLY A 176 -8.70 -7.89 -12.38
C GLY A 176 -8.64 -9.12 -11.49
N THR A 177 -7.45 -9.64 -11.21
CA THR A 177 -7.25 -10.70 -10.20
C THR A 177 -6.74 -10.11 -8.90
N LEU A 178 -7.30 -10.51 -7.76
CA LEU A 178 -6.88 -10.04 -6.44
C LEU A 178 -5.82 -10.95 -5.81
N THR A 179 -5.01 -10.41 -4.90
CA THR A 179 -4.03 -11.17 -4.12
C THR A 179 -4.68 -12.02 -3.03
N ALA A 180 -5.85 -11.60 -2.54
CA ALA A 180 -6.68 -12.32 -1.59
C ALA A 180 -8.18 -12.15 -1.94
N PRO A 181 -9.05 -13.10 -1.55
CA PRO A 181 -10.49 -12.97 -1.75
C PRO A 181 -11.09 -11.78 -1.00
N LEU A 182 -12.16 -11.21 -1.53
CA LEU A 182 -12.91 -10.14 -0.88
C LEU A 182 -13.47 -10.57 0.47
N THR A 183 -13.43 -9.67 1.46
CA THR A 183 -14.03 -9.90 2.77
C THR A 183 -15.49 -9.45 2.84
N GLN A 184 -15.91 -8.57 1.93
CA GLN A 184 -17.25 -8.01 1.83
C GLN A 184 -17.85 -8.15 0.41
N PRO A 185 -19.19 -8.16 0.29
CA PRO A 185 -19.84 -8.07 -1.01
C PRO A 185 -19.99 -6.61 -1.46
N HIS A 186 -19.73 -6.35 -2.74
CA HIS A 186 -19.78 -5.02 -3.35
C HIS A 186 -20.72 -4.96 -4.57
N SER A 187 -21.18 -3.74 -4.87
CA SER A 187 -22.04 -3.47 -6.03
C SER A 187 -21.33 -2.65 -7.10
N ARG A 188 -21.90 -2.60 -8.30
CA ARG A 188 -21.33 -1.85 -9.42
C ARG A 188 -21.03 -0.39 -9.08
N GLY A 189 -19.95 0.13 -9.66
CA GLY A 189 -19.60 1.55 -9.67
C GLY A 189 -18.73 2.00 -8.51
N LYS A 190 -18.39 1.11 -7.57
CA LYS A 190 -17.46 1.39 -6.48
C LYS A 190 -16.07 1.66 -7.01
N LEU A 191 -15.42 2.65 -6.40
CA LEU A 191 -14.10 3.12 -6.81
C LEU A 191 -13.04 2.26 -6.15
N LEU A 192 -12.03 1.89 -6.94
CA LEU A 192 -10.76 1.39 -6.44
C LEU A 192 -9.78 2.56 -6.46
N LEU A 193 -9.41 3.04 -5.28
CA LEU A 193 -8.48 4.15 -5.09
C LEU A 193 -7.10 3.57 -4.76
N PRO A 194 -6.02 3.92 -5.49
CA PRO A 194 -4.67 3.48 -5.12
C PRO A 194 -4.39 3.84 -3.67
N ALA A 195 -3.99 2.86 -2.87
CA ALA A 195 -3.82 3.01 -1.43
C ALA A 195 -2.39 2.67 -1.02
N GLN A 196 -1.85 3.45 -0.10
CA GLN A 196 -0.54 3.21 0.49
C GLN A 196 -0.66 3.05 1.99
N ARG A 197 0.00 2.02 2.52
CA ARG A 197 0.08 1.74 3.95
C ARG A 197 1.08 2.66 4.61
N TYR A 198 0.71 3.22 5.76
CA TYR A 198 1.55 4.04 6.61
C TYR A 198 1.48 3.54 8.06
N HIS A 199 2.49 3.92 8.84
CA HIS A 199 2.54 3.71 10.28
C HIS A 199 2.71 5.05 10.97
N THR A 200 1.93 5.27 12.01
CA THR A 200 2.13 6.43 12.87
C THR A 200 3.41 6.28 13.68
N GLY A 201 4.16 7.38 13.82
CA GLY A 201 5.30 7.47 14.72
C GLY A 201 4.90 7.43 16.19
N GLU A 202 5.88 7.54 17.09
CA GLU A 202 5.63 7.59 18.54
C GLU A 202 4.76 8.78 18.96
N ASP A 203 4.79 9.85 18.17
CA ASP A 203 4.01 11.07 18.30
C ASP A 203 2.65 11.02 17.58
N GLY A 204 2.29 9.88 16.99
CA GLY A 204 1.04 9.73 16.23
C GLY A 204 1.10 10.35 14.84
N CYS A 205 2.25 10.85 14.39
CA CYS A 205 2.39 11.57 13.13
C CYS A 205 2.70 10.64 11.95
N VAL A 206 2.19 11.01 10.78
CA VAL A 206 2.54 10.45 9.48
C VAL A 206 2.85 11.59 8.51
N SER A 207 3.93 11.44 7.73
CA SER A 207 4.25 12.36 6.64
C SER A 207 4.03 11.67 5.28
N ALA A 208 3.17 12.26 4.46
CA ALA A 208 2.85 11.80 3.12
C ALA A 208 3.06 12.90 2.09
N VAL A 209 3.33 12.49 0.84
CA VAL A 209 3.60 13.42 -0.26
C VAL A 209 2.85 12.99 -1.51
N PHE A 210 2.24 13.95 -2.17
CA PHE A 210 1.41 13.77 -3.37
C PHE A 210 1.90 14.67 -4.51
N PRO A 211 1.72 14.27 -5.78
CA PRO A 211 2.17 15.06 -6.92
C PRO A 211 1.45 16.42 -7.08
N SER A 212 0.23 16.54 -6.56
CA SER A 212 -0.61 17.74 -6.66
C SER A 212 -1.67 17.75 -5.55
N ALA A 213 -2.39 18.87 -5.45
CA ALA A 213 -3.62 18.95 -4.66
C ALA A 213 -4.56 17.78 -4.98
N CYS A 214 -5.16 17.19 -3.95
CA CYS A 214 -5.97 15.98 -4.08
C CYS A 214 -6.87 15.75 -2.87
N THR A 215 -7.81 14.82 -3.01
CA THR A 215 -8.57 14.28 -1.88
C THR A 215 -7.96 12.94 -1.44
N VAL A 216 -7.70 12.83 -0.14
CA VAL A 216 -7.12 11.64 0.50
C VAL A 216 -8.15 11.03 1.44
N GLU A 217 -8.52 9.78 1.16
CA GLU A 217 -9.30 8.94 2.05
C GLU A 217 -8.35 8.27 3.06
N VAL A 218 -8.62 8.44 4.35
CA VAL A 218 -7.88 7.78 5.42
C VAL A 218 -8.69 6.57 5.88
N TYR A 219 -8.13 5.38 5.67
CA TYR A 219 -8.74 4.11 6.07
C TYR A 219 -7.90 3.43 7.15
N VAL A 220 -8.55 2.92 8.19
CA VAL A 220 -7.90 2.18 9.27
C VAL A 220 -8.50 0.78 9.34
N GLU A 221 -7.65 -0.23 9.30
CA GLU A 221 -8.10 -1.62 9.32
C GLU A 221 -8.86 -1.91 10.63
N GLY A 222 -10.05 -2.51 10.51
CA GLY A 222 -10.95 -2.75 11.64
C GLY A 222 -11.83 -1.57 12.06
N ALA A 223 -11.41 -0.32 11.84
CA ALA A 223 -12.23 0.87 12.10
C ALA A 223 -12.98 1.39 10.85
N GLY A 224 -12.48 1.06 9.66
CA GLY A 224 -13.07 1.46 8.38
C GLY A 224 -12.55 2.82 7.90
N LEU A 225 -13.40 3.54 7.17
CA LEU A 225 -13.08 4.86 6.64
C LEU A 225 -13.14 5.90 7.77
N ALA A 226 -11.99 6.48 8.13
CA ALA A 226 -11.83 7.39 9.27
C ALA A 226 -12.01 8.86 8.88
N ALA A 227 -11.51 9.28 7.71
CA ALA A 227 -11.59 10.66 7.25
C ALA A 227 -11.47 10.79 5.72
N SER A 228 -11.95 11.91 5.18
CA SER A 228 -11.69 12.36 3.81
C SER A 228 -11.12 13.78 3.88
N LEU A 229 -9.86 13.92 3.50
CA LEU A 229 -9.08 15.16 3.63
C LEU A 229 -8.91 15.79 2.25
N THR A 230 -9.18 17.10 2.14
CA THR A 230 -8.91 17.86 0.91
C THR A 230 -7.61 18.63 1.09
N LEU A 231 -6.61 18.30 0.27
CA LEU A 231 -5.28 18.89 0.34
C LEU A 231 -5.11 19.96 -0.74
N GLU A 232 -4.59 21.11 -0.34
CA GLU A 232 -4.18 22.18 -1.24
C GLU A 232 -2.71 22.00 -1.67
N GLU A 233 -2.29 22.70 -2.72
CA GLU A 233 -0.88 22.70 -3.13
C GLU A 233 0.01 23.28 -2.03
N GLY A 234 1.11 22.59 -1.72
CA GLY A 234 2.03 22.99 -0.64
C GLY A 234 1.86 22.13 0.61
N ASP A 235 2.05 22.73 1.78
CA ASP A 235 2.08 22.02 3.07
C ASP A 235 0.71 22.03 3.74
N ASN A 236 0.21 20.85 4.10
CA ASN A 236 -1.06 20.66 4.77
C ASN A 236 -0.81 19.99 6.13
N GLN A 237 -1.43 20.49 7.19
CA GLN A 237 -1.38 19.92 8.53
C GLN A 237 -2.79 19.56 8.95
N GLU A 238 -3.02 18.28 9.23
CA GLU A 238 -4.34 17.75 9.56
C GLU A 238 -4.27 16.93 10.85
N THR A 239 -5.40 16.87 11.56
CA THR A 239 -5.55 16.01 12.74
C THR A 239 -6.83 15.20 12.60
N ILE A 240 -6.73 13.89 12.82
CA ILE A 240 -7.88 12.99 12.86
C ILE A 240 -7.94 12.26 14.20
N GLN A 241 -9.16 12.00 14.64
CA GLN A 241 -9.46 11.23 15.83
C GLN A 241 -9.99 9.86 15.41
N LEU A 242 -9.32 8.79 15.83
CA LEU A 242 -9.78 7.40 15.71
C LEU A 242 -10.76 7.04 16.83
#